data_AF-A0A9D8DZ75-F1
#
_entry.id   AF-A0A9D8DZ75-F1
#
_cell.length_a   1.000
_cell.length_b   1.000
_cell.length_c   1.000
_cell.angle_alpha   90.00
_cell.angle_beta   90.00
_cell.angle_gamma   90.00
#
_symmetry.space_group_name_H-M   'P 1'
#
loop_
_entity.id
_entity.type
_entity.pdbx_description
1 polymer ?
#
loop_
_entity_poly.entity_id
_entity_poly.type
_entity_poly.pdbx_seq_one_letter_code
_entity_poly.pdbx_strand_id
1 'polypeptide(L)'
;MCPDGTPFGGLVRGCREREAYGGAMGIRRDDRPGLSGLFADMADNCERLGAPTYADLAGSVARDPARFPLLEPYGDARIGDMVPLRFFASVHRLVLGRKVPALAMFYASVGGTPPMSERARLICREAFAEAVDEYASDIAEGLLRFPQTNEVGRTSSLADILGRVHRQWGVPARLVEIGSSAGLALRVDELVAAGIVPTAGREAMPPIVERRGCDIHPVDPASTDGRLLLTSFVWPDHVERFERLRGALQVAARVPAVVVEQDAVSFVGDLRLRDGEALVLWHSAMWMYLPPEDRAAIDAELTRLGASATARSPLVHVALEPVSELPGEQHVFHLRVTAWPECDDVPPGVTVTIGRTPPSGVPVDWSVPCVGAIVHDAEGRLLVIKRGRAPARGRWSLPGGRVHTGESFRDAVVRETLEETGLRVHPVRMIGSVERTAPDGSTYDIRDFAATVVDGGDPVAGDDADDARWVGLAELHALPTSPGLLDALESWGALPPAP
;
A
#
# COMPACT_ATOMS: atom_id res chain seq x y z
N MET A 1 -35.86 -12.34 7.76
CA MET A 1 -35.50 -13.76 7.52
C MET A 1 -35.43 -13.96 6.03
N CYS A 2 -34.59 -14.86 5.52
CA CYS A 2 -34.63 -15.29 4.12
C CYS A 2 -36.01 -15.92 3.79
N PRO A 3 -36.36 -16.12 2.50
CA PRO A 3 -37.61 -16.79 2.11
C PRO A 3 -37.80 -18.20 2.72
N ASP A 4 -36.71 -18.81 3.20
CA ASP A 4 -36.69 -20.11 3.88
C ASP A 4 -36.80 -20.05 5.41
N GLY A 5 -36.97 -18.85 5.98
CA GLY A 5 -37.15 -18.68 7.43
C GLY A 5 -35.87 -18.74 8.26
N THR A 6 -34.68 -18.61 7.66
CA THR A 6 -33.45 -18.42 8.46
C THR A 6 -33.34 -16.99 9.02
N PRO A 7 -32.94 -16.81 10.30
CA PRO A 7 -32.65 -15.50 10.87
C PRO A 7 -31.44 -14.85 10.16
N PHE A 8 -31.57 -13.57 9.76
CA PHE A 8 -30.48 -12.81 9.10
C PHE A 8 -29.16 -12.81 9.90
N GLY A 9 -29.20 -13.03 11.22
CA GLY A 9 -28.03 -13.02 12.09
C GLY A 9 -27.16 -14.28 12.10
N GLY A 10 -27.55 -15.36 11.40
CA GLY A 10 -26.84 -16.65 11.44
C GLY A 10 -25.53 -16.71 10.65
N LEU A 11 -25.38 -15.87 9.61
CA LEU A 11 -24.19 -15.82 8.74
C LEU A 11 -23.15 -14.78 9.19
N VAL A 12 -23.41 -14.02 10.25
CA VAL A 12 -22.56 -12.89 10.70
C VAL A 12 -21.68 -13.24 11.91
N ARG A 13 -21.79 -14.46 12.47
CA ARG A 13 -21.01 -14.91 13.64
C ARG A 13 -19.77 -15.72 13.27
N GLY A 14 -18.81 -15.05 12.65
CA GLY A 14 -17.43 -15.50 12.50
C GLY A 14 -16.58 -14.31 12.10
N CYS A 15 -15.41 -14.12 12.73
CA CYS A 15 -14.52 -12.95 12.71
C CYS A 15 -14.75 -11.95 13.86
N ARG A 16 -14.16 -12.30 15.01
CA ARG A 16 -13.84 -11.38 16.12
C ARG A 16 -12.62 -10.47 15.82
N GLU A 17 -12.10 -10.46 14.61
CA GLU A 17 -10.85 -9.74 14.23
C GLU A 17 -11.08 -8.54 13.30
N ARG A 18 -12.31 -8.03 13.23
CA ARG A 18 -12.74 -6.93 12.33
C ARG A 18 -12.49 -5.51 12.87
N GLU A 19 -11.49 -5.31 13.73
CA GLU A 19 -11.06 -3.96 14.17
C GLU A 19 -10.08 -3.28 13.19
N ALA A 20 -9.43 -4.04 12.30
CA ALA A 20 -8.43 -3.53 11.35
C ALA A 20 -9.01 -2.75 10.15
N TYR A 21 -10.32 -2.85 9.90
CA TYR A 21 -10.96 -2.30 8.69
C TYR A 21 -11.10 -0.77 8.68
N GLY A 22 -11.26 -0.13 9.84
CA GLY A 22 -11.46 1.31 9.91
C GLY A 22 -10.26 2.12 9.44
N GLY A 23 -9.07 1.66 9.82
CA GLY A 23 -7.82 2.33 9.44
C GLY A 23 -7.62 2.41 7.93
N ALA A 24 -7.79 1.31 7.20
CA ALA A 24 -7.32 1.20 5.81
C ALA A 24 -8.01 2.11 4.77
N MET A 25 -9.22 2.61 5.07
CA MET A 25 -9.89 3.63 4.23
C MET A 25 -9.61 5.07 4.68
N GLY A 26 -8.68 5.27 5.61
CA GLY A 26 -8.44 6.55 6.25
C GLY A 26 -9.61 7.00 7.14
N ILE A 27 -10.48 6.06 7.55
CA ILE A 27 -11.57 6.33 8.49
C ILE A 27 -10.97 6.36 9.89
N ARG A 28 -11.29 7.41 10.67
CA ARG A 28 -10.84 7.49 12.06
C ARG A 28 -11.33 6.26 12.83
N ARG A 29 -10.55 5.85 13.84
CA ARG A 29 -11.05 4.91 14.85
C ARG A 29 -12.32 5.48 15.49
N ASP A 30 -13.18 4.58 15.93
CA ASP A 30 -14.53 4.77 16.46
C ASP A 30 -14.65 5.93 17.48
N ASP A 31 -14.66 7.18 16.99
CA ASP A 31 -14.91 8.38 17.79
C ASP A 31 -16.42 8.52 18.05
N ARG A 32 -17.26 7.83 17.24
CA ARG A 32 -18.72 7.85 17.29
C ARG A 32 -19.28 6.43 17.14
N PRO A 33 -19.76 5.80 18.24
CA PRO A 33 -20.24 4.42 18.19
C PRO A 33 -21.54 4.27 17.40
N GLY A 34 -21.72 3.08 16.84
CA GLY A 34 -22.97 2.63 16.21
C GLY A 34 -23.19 3.18 14.79
N LEU A 35 -24.30 2.75 14.17
CA LEU A 35 -24.54 2.98 12.75
C LEU A 35 -24.54 4.46 12.33
N SER A 36 -25.15 5.33 13.14
CA SER A 36 -25.15 6.79 12.89
C SER A 36 -23.73 7.37 12.84
N GLY A 37 -22.87 6.92 13.77
CA GLY A 37 -21.46 7.31 13.80
C GLY A 37 -20.69 6.84 12.56
N LEU A 38 -20.90 5.59 12.12
CA LEU A 38 -20.27 5.07 10.91
C LEU A 38 -20.64 5.87 9.64
N PHE A 39 -21.91 6.28 9.50
CA PHE A 39 -22.33 7.13 8.39
C PHE A 39 -21.75 8.54 8.49
N ALA A 40 -21.65 9.09 9.70
CA ALA A 40 -21.05 10.40 9.91
C ALA A 40 -19.54 10.38 9.61
N ASP A 41 -18.84 9.30 9.98
CA ASP A 41 -17.42 9.10 9.64
C ASP A 41 -17.23 8.96 8.13
N MET A 42 -18.13 8.23 7.45
CA MET A 42 -18.12 8.17 5.98
C MET A 42 -18.34 9.55 5.37
N ALA A 43 -19.25 10.36 5.91
CA ALA A 43 -19.53 11.71 5.42
C ALA A 43 -18.28 12.60 5.51
N ASP A 44 -17.61 12.62 6.66
CA ASP A 44 -16.39 13.42 6.88
C ASP A 44 -15.25 12.97 5.94
N ASN A 45 -15.12 11.65 5.70
CA ASN A 45 -14.14 11.13 4.77
C ASN A 45 -14.45 11.50 3.32
N CYS A 46 -15.72 11.41 2.91
CA CYS A 46 -16.14 11.81 1.57
C CYS A 46 -15.88 13.29 1.34
N GLU A 47 -16.20 14.17 2.29
CA GLU A 47 -15.93 15.61 2.20
C GLU A 47 -14.42 15.87 2.02
N ARG A 48 -13.59 15.30 2.90
CA ARG A 48 -12.13 15.45 2.87
C ARG A 48 -11.50 14.95 1.57
N LEU A 49 -12.08 13.91 0.96
CA LEU A 49 -11.58 13.25 -0.25
C LEU A 49 -12.30 13.71 -1.53
N GLY A 50 -13.05 14.82 -1.47
CA GLY A 50 -13.65 15.42 -2.65
C GLY A 50 -14.82 14.62 -3.27
N ALA A 51 -15.62 13.97 -2.43
CA ALA A 51 -16.83 13.25 -2.84
C ALA A 51 -18.10 13.89 -2.23
N PRO A 52 -18.48 15.10 -2.69
CA PRO A 52 -19.56 15.89 -2.09
C PRO A 52 -20.93 15.21 -2.19
N THR A 53 -21.18 14.38 -3.21
CA THR A 53 -22.46 13.67 -3.34
C THR A 53 -22.64 12.66 -2.21
N TYR A 54 -21.62 11.84 -1.95
CA TYR A 54 -21.66 10.88 -0.84
C TYR A 54 -21.53 11.55 0.53
N ALA A 55 -20.76 12.64 0.65
CA ALA A 55 -20.66 13.39 1.89
C ALA A 55 -22.05 13.89 2.37
N ASP A 56 -22.81 14.50 1.46
CA ASP A 56 -24.15 15.02 1.75
C ASP A 56 -25.15 13.90 2.11
N LEU A 57 -25.20 12.85 1.29
CA LEU A 57 -26.13 11.73 1.50
C LEU A 57 -25.79 10.96 2.78
N ALA A 58 -24.51 10.64 3.02
CA ALA A 58 -24.09 9.93 4.23
C ALA A 58 -24.39 10.76 5.49
N GLY A 59 -24.15 12.07 5.45
CA GLY A 59 -24.53 12.97 6.55
C GLY A 59 -26.04 13.01 6.78
N SER A 60 -26.85 12.87 5.72
CA SER A 60 -28.31 12.78 5.84
C SER A 60 -28.75 11.48 6.51
N VAL A 61 -28.17 10.33 6.13
CA VAL A 61 -28.45 9.03 6.74
C VAL A 61 -27.98 9.02 8.21
N ALA A 62 -26.83 9.63 8.51
CA ALA A 62 -26.31 9.72 9.87
C ALA A 62 -27.27 10.44 10.83
N ARG A 63 -27.93 11.52 10.37
CA ARG A 63 -28.87 12.31 11.17
C ARG A 63 -30.18 11.59 11.45
N ASP A 64 -30.64 10.76 10.52
CA ASP A 64 -31.90 10.03 10.63
C ASP A 64 -31.80 8.63 9.99
N PRO A 65 -31.10 7.69 10.63
CA PRO A 65 -31.00 6.33 10.11
C PRO A 65 -32.34 5.59 10.14
N ALA A 66 -33.27 6.00 11.03
CA ALA A 66 -34.60 5.41 11.16
C ALA A 66 -35.47 5.63 9.91
N ARG A 67 -35.15 6.64 9.09
CA ARG A 67 -35.76 6.83 7.75
C ARG A 67 -35.58 5.63 6.82
N PHE A 68 -34.59 4.77 7.08
CA PHE A 68 -34.24 3.63 6.24
C PHE A 68 -34.35 2.31 7.03
N PRO A 69 -35.56 1.73 7.20
CA PRO A 69 -35.78 0.55 8.04
C PRO A 69 -34.93 -0.67 7.69
N LEU A 70 -34.48 -0.80 6.44
CA LEU A 70 -33.57 -1.87 6.01
C LEU A 70 -32.21 -1.85 6.74
N LEU A 71 -31.85 -0.72 7.37
CA LEU A 71 -30.64 -0.54 8.16
C LEU A 71 -30.80 -0.95 9.64
N GLU A 72 -32.04 -1.15 10.13
CA GLU A 72 -32.30 -1.55 11.52
C GLU A 72 -31.50 -2.78 11.99
N PRO A 73 -31.34 -3.86 11.18
CA PRO A 73 -30.52 -5.02 11.58
C PRO A 73 -29.04 -4.71 11.82
N TYR A 74 -28.57 -3.52 11.43
CA TYR A 74 -27.18 -3.10 11.50
C TYR A 74 -26.93 -2.01 12.56
N GLY A 75 -27.86 -1.78 13.49
CA GLY A 75 -27.71 -0.75 14.53
C GLY A 75 -26.41 -0.83 15.34
N ASP A 76 -25.97 -2.06 15.64
CA ASP A 76 -24.73 -2.37 16.38
C ASP A 76 -23.51 -2.63 15.48
N ALA A 77 -23.62 -2.29 14.18
CA ALA A 77 -22.52 -2.50 13.24
C ALA A 77 -21.26 -1.75 13.66
N ARG A 78 -20.12 -2.36 13.36
CA ARG A 78 -18.79 -1.81 13.57
C ARG A 78 -18.18 -1.41 12.25
N ILE A 79 -17.08 -0.69 12.32
CA ILE A 79 -16.38 -0.19 11.14
C ILE A 79 -15.99 -1.31 10.16
N GLY A 80 -15.60 -2.48 10.65
CA GLY A 80 -15.30 -3.64 9.82
C GLY A 80 -16.47 -4.36 9.18
N ASP A 81 -17.70 -4.02 9.57
CA ASP A 81 -18.89 -4.46 8.84
C ASP A 81 -19.12 -3.61 7.59
N MET A 82 -18.46 -2.44 7.44
CA MET A 82 -18.49 -1.62 6.21
C MET A 82 -19.91 -1.29 5.72
N VAL A 83 -20.89 -1.20 6.63
CA VAL A 83 -22.32 -1.04 6.30
C VAL A 83 -22.58 0.21 5.45
N PRO A 84 -22.05 1.41 5.77
CA PRO A 84 -22.25 2.58 4.92
C PRO A 84 -21.77 2.36 3.49
N LEU A 85 -20.58 1.78 3.31
CA LEU A 85 -20.02 1.52 1.99
C LEU A 85 -20.89 0.52 1.20
N ARG A 86 -21.33 -0.57 1.83
CA ARG A 86 -22.22 -1.57 1.21
C ARG A 86 -23.58 -0.99 0.84
N PHE A 87 -24.14 -0.14 1.69
CA PHE A 87 -25.42 0.54 1.46
C PHE A 87 -25.34 1.46 0.24
N PHE A 88 -24.36 2.37 0.21
CA PHE A 88 -24.17 3.29 -0.90
C PHE A 88 -23.83 2.58 -2.20
N ALA A 89 -22.99 1.55 -2.17
CA ALA A 89 -22.69 0.74 -3.35
C ALA A 89 -23.95 0.05 -3.90
N SER A 90 -24.83 -0.44 -3.03
CA SER A 90 -26.09 -1.07 -3.45
C SER A 90 -27.01 -0.08 -4.17
N VAL A 91 -27.10 1.17 -3.70
CA VAL A 91 -27.85 2.24 -4.40
C VAL A 91 -27.15 2.64 -5.71
N HIS A 92 -25.84 2.80 -5.71
CA HIS A 92 -25.07 3.17 -6.90
C HIS A 92 -25.19 2.11 -7.99
N ARG A 93 -25.28 0.83 -7.63
CA ARG A 93 -25.56 -0.25 -8.57
C ARG A 93 -26.86 -0.04 -9.34
N LEU A 94 -27.91 0.49 -8.69
CA LEU A 94 -29.18 0.83 -9.35
C LEU A 94 -29.00 2.01 -10.33
N VAL A 95 -28.22 3.02 -9.94
CA VAL A 95 -27.86 4.15 -10.80
C VAL A 95 -27.10 3.68 -12.04
N LEU A 96 -26.09 2.82 -11.87
CA LEU A 96 -25.31 2.22 -12.94
C LEU A 96 -26.16 1.33 -13.86
N GLY A 97 -27.12 0.62 -13.28
CA GLY A 97 -28.13 -0.16 -14.00
C GLY A 97 -29.24 0.68 -14.64
N ARG A 98 -29.18 2.02 -14.56
CA ARG A 98 -30.16 2.98 -15.10
C ARG A 98 -31.58 2.80 -14.56
N LYS A 99 -31.75 2.25 -13.36
CA LYS A 99 -33.06 2.08 -12.73
C LYS A 99 -33.59 3.36 -12.08
N VAL A 100 -32.70 4.25 -11.64
CA VAL A 100 -33.05 5.45 -10.84
C VAL A 100 -32.58 6.74 -11.54
N PRO A 101 -33.23 7.17 -12.64
CA PRO A 101 -32.77 8.31 -13.45
C PRO A 101 -32.74 9.64 -12.71
N ALA A 102 -33.65 9.87 -11.75
CA ALA A 102 -33.67 11.09 -10.94
C ALA A 102 -32.38 11.24 -10.10
N LEU A 103 -31.94 10.15 -9.47
CA LEU A 103 -30.69 10.14 -8.70
C LEU A 103 -29.46 10.20 -9.61
N ALA A 104 -29.52 9.58 -10.79
CA ALA A 104 -28.43 9.58 -11.76
C ALA A 104 -28.00 11.00 -12.20
N MET A 105 -28.91 11.98 -12.17
CA MET A 105 -28.60 13.38 -12.45
C MET A 105 -27.51 13.96 -11.55
N PHE A 106 -27.31 13.38 -10.35
CA PHE A 106 -26.32 13.85 -9.37
C PHE A 106 -25.04 13.01 -9.35
N TYR A 107 -24.96 11.93 -10.12
CA TYR A 107 -23.86 10.98 -10.09
C TYR A 107 -22.90 11.24 -11.26
N ALA A 108 -21.76 11.89 -10.99
CA ALA A 108 -20.77 12.21 -12.03
C ALA A 108 -20.25 10.96 -12.78
N SER A 109 -20.14 9.83 -12.10
CA SER A 109 -19.82 8.51 -12.69
C SER A 109 -20.67 8.08 -13.89
N VAL A 110 -21.90 8.61 -14.02
CA VAL A 110 -22.81 8.35 -15.15
C VAL A 110 -23.17 9.62 -15.94
N GLY A 111 -22.38 10.69 -15.78
CA GLY A 111 -22.56 11.95 -16.50
C GLY A 111 -23.46 12.97 -15.80
N GLY A 112 -23.87 12.72 -14.55
CA GLY A 112 -24.54 13.71 -13.71
C GLY A 112 -23.59 14.79 -13.17
N THR A 113 -24.13 15.70 -12.35
CA THR A 113 -23.36 16.77 -11.70
C THR A 113 -23.60 16.72 -10.19
N PRO A 114 -22.54 16.74 -9.35
CA PRO A 114 -22.71 16.74 -7.90
C PRO A 114 -23.64 17.87 -7.42
N PRO A 115 -24.40 17.68 -6.33
CA PRO A 115 -25.35 18.66 -5.85
C PRO A 115 -24.65 19.85 -5.16
N MET A 116 -24.32 20.89 -5.95
CA MET A 116 -23.51 22.05 -5.50
C MET A 116 -24.28 23.13 -4.72
N SER A 117 -25.61 23.09 -4.70
CA SER A 117 -26.46 24.07 -3.99
C SER A 117 -27.38 23.38 -2.99
N GLU A 118 -27.85 24.10 -1.98
CA GLU A 118 -28.77 23.53 -0.98
C GLU A 118 -30.05 22.99 -1.59
N ARG A 119 -30.60 23.68 -2.61
CA ARG A 119 -31.76 23.19 -3.35
C ARG A 119 -31.46 21.90 -4.10
N ALA A 120 -30.28 21.79 -4.73
CA ALA A 120 -29.88 20.56 -5.42
C ALA A 120 -29.65 19.40 -4.44
N ARG A 121 -29.08 19.66 -3.26
CA ARG A 121 -28.90 18.66 -2.20
C ARG A 121 -30.24 18.15 -1.69
N LEU A 122 -31.21 19.03 -1.46
CA LEU A 122 -32.56 18.63 -1.07
C LEU A 122 -33.18 17.67 -2.09
N ILE A 123 -33.17 18.04 -3.38
CA ILE A 123 -33.70 17.21 -4.47
C ILE A 123 -32.94 15.88 -4.56
N CYS A 124 -31.61 15.89 -4.41
CA CYS A 124 -30.78 14.69 -4.41
C CYS A 124 -31.15 13.74 -3.26
N ARG A 125 -31.33 14.25 -2.05
CA ARG A 125 -31.74 13.47 -0.87
C ARG A 125 -33.14 12.89 -1.01
N GLU A 126 -34.08 13.64 -1.57
CA GLU A 126 -35.44 13.16 -1.88
C GLU A 126 -35.38 12.02 -2.90
N ALA A 127 -34.70 12.21 -4.03
CA ALA A 127 -34.53 11.17 -5.05
C ALA A 127 -33.78 9.94 -4.51
N PHE A 128 -32.81 10.13 -3.61
CA PHE A 128 -32.12 9.04 -2.92
C PHE A 128 -33.08 8.26 -2.01
N ALA A 129 -33.88 8.95 -1.19
CA ALA A 129 -34.82 8.31 -0.28
C ALA A 129 -35.91 7.54 -1.02
N GLU A 130 -36.46 8.12 -2.11
CA GLU A 130 -37.41 7.43 -3.00
C GLU A 130 -36.79 6.18 -3.64
N ALA A 131 -35.56 6.27 -4.14
CA ALA A 131 -34.85 5.12 -4.68
C ALA A 131 -34.62 4.02 -3.63
N VAL A 132 -34.31 4.39 -2.38
CA VAL A 132 -34.13 3.41 -1.30
C VAL A 132 -35.45 2.73 -0.95
N ASP A 133 -36.56 3.47 -0.92
CA ASP A 133 -37.88 2.89 -0.64
C ASP A 133 -38.36 1.97 -1.77
N GLU A 134 -38.24 2.40 -3.03
CA GLU A 134 -38.67 1.64 -4.21
C GLU A 134 -37.86 0.34 -4.38
N TYR A 135 -36.55 0.39 -4.12
CA TYR A 135 -35.63 -0.72 -4.35
C TYR A 135 -35.10 -1.35 -3.06
N ALA A 136 -35.84 -1.25 -1.95
CA ALA A 136 -35.40 -1.72 -0.64
C ALA A 136 -34.95 -3.20 -0.63
N SER A 137 -35.62 -4.06 -1.39
CA SER A 137 -35.25 -5.48 -1.51
C SER A 137 -33.92 -5.68 -2.24
N ASP A 138 -33.73 -5.00 -3.38
CA ASP A 138 -32.47 -5.06 -4.15
C ASP A 138 -31.30 -4.53 -3.29
N ILE A 139 -31.53 -3.47 -2.50
CA ILE A 139 -30.53 -2.87 -1.62
C ILE A 139 -30.21 -3.78 -0.43
N ALA A 140 -31.22 -4.45 0.15
CA ALA A 140 -31.01 -5.41 1.23
C ALA A 140 -30.19 -6.63 0.78
N GLU A 141 -30.38 -7.11 -0.45
CA GLU A 141 -29.52 -8.14 -1.04
C GLU A 141 -28.10 -7.61 -1.28
N GLY A 142 -27.98 -6.40 -1.83
CA GLY A 142 -26.69 -5.74 -2.06
C GLY A 142 -25.87 -5.53 -0.79
N LEU A 143 -26.54 -5.26 0.35
CA LEU A 143 -25.90 -5.17 1.66
C LEU A 143 -25.17 -6.44 2.07
N LEU A 144 -25.48 -7.61 1.51
CA LEU A 144 -24.75 -8.85 1.78
C LEU A 144 -23.38 -8.91 1.06
N ARG A 145 -23.14 -8.03 0.09
CA ARG A 145 -21.93 -8.04 -0.73
C ARG A 145 -20.86 -7.13 -0.12
N PHE A 146 -19.66 -7.66 0.05
CA PHE A 146 -18.53 -6.93 0.59
C PHE A 146 -17.70 -6.26 -0.51
N PRO A 147 -17.01 -5.14 -0.20
CA PRO A 147 -16.06 -4.54 -1.11
C PRO A 147 -14.96 -5.54 -1.47
N GLN A 148 -14.55 -5.51 -2.73
CA GLN A 148 -13.49 -6.34 -3.30
C GLN A 148 -12.42 -5.42 -3.90
N THR A 149 -11.16 -5.86 -3.95
CA THR A 149 -10.06 -5.05 -4.47
C THR A 149 -10.35 -4.65 -5.92
N ASN A 150 -10.46 -3.35 -6.16
CA ASN A 150 -10.78 -2.74 -7.46
C ASN A 150 -9.90 -1.51 -7.79
N GLU A 151 -8.86 -1.25 -7.00
CA GLU A 151 -7.97 -0.10 -7.20
C GLU A 151 -6.83 -0.42 -8.18
N VAL A 152 -7.14 -0.25 -9.47
CA VAL A 152 -6.21 -0.52 -10.58
C VAL A 152 -4.97 0.40 -10.52
N GLY A 153 -5.07 1.59 -9.92
CA GLY A 153 -3.93 2.50 -9.82
C GLY A 153 -2.72 1.92 -9.09
N ARG A 154 -2.94 0.99 -8.14
CA ARG A 154 -1.88 0.27 -7.40
C ARG A 154 -0.96 -0.56 -8.28
N THR A 155 -1.38 -0.90 -9.49
CA THR A 155 -0.56 -1.64 -10.45
C THR A 155 0.54 -0.77 -11.08
N SER A 156 0.52 0.56 -10.85
CA SER A 156 1.55 1.48 -11.30
C SER A 156 2.93 1.08 -10.78
N SER A 157 3.05 0.85 -9.47
CA SER A 157 4.29 0.39 -8.87
C SER A 157 4.67 -1.02 -9.31
N LEU A 158 3.71 -1.93 -9.45
CA LEU A 158 3.95 -3.28 -9.96
C LEU A 158 4.59 -3.26 -11.36
N ALA A 159 4.12 -2.40 -12.26
CA ALA A 159 4.70 -2.26 -13.61
C ALA A 159 6.18 -1.88 -13.55
N ASP A 160 6.53 -0.91 -12.69
CA ASP A 160 7.91 -0.46 -12.51
C ASP A 160 8.79 -1.54 -11.88
N ILE A 161 8.27 -2.35 -10.94
CA ILE A 161 9.00 -3.51 -10.39
C ILE A 161 9.22 -4.58 -11.44
N LEU A 162 8.22 -4.90 -12.26
CA LEU A 162 8.39 -5.83 -13.36
C LEU A 162 9.49 -5.37 -14.33
N GLY A 163 9.60 -4.06 -14.60
CA GLY A 163 10.73 -3.48 -15.33
C GLY A 163 12.09 -3.84 -14.72
N ARG A 164 12.25 -3.63 -13.40
CA ARG A 164 13.48 -3.97 -12.65
C ARG A 164 13.80 -5.47 -12.75
N VAL A 165 12.79 -6.33 -12.59
CA VAL A 165 12.92 -7.78 -12.74
C VAL A 165 13.43 -8.15 -14.14
N HIS A 166 12.88 -7.50 -15.17
CA HIS A 166 13.30 -7.75 -16.54
C HIS A 166 14.73 -7.30 -16.81
N ARG A 167 15.11 -6.11 -16.34
CA ARG A 167 16.48 -5.61 -16.46
C ARG A 167 17.48 -6.54 -15.75
N GLN A 168 17.14 -7.03 -14.56
CA GLN A 168 18.03 -7.84 -13.74
C GLN A 168 18.31 -9.22 -14.34
N TRP A 169 17.26 -9.94 -14.78
CA TRP A 169 17.40 -11.34 -15.18
C TRP A 169 17.07 -11.63 -16.65
N GLY A 170 16.39 -10.73 -17.36
CA GLY A 170 16.07 -10.90 -18.78
C GLY A 170 15.15 -12.07 -19.11
N VAL A 171 14.48 -12.66 -18.11
CA VAL A 171 13.56 -13.80 -18.26
C VAL A 171 12.09 -13.33 -18.31
N PRO A 172 11.19 -14.08 -18.96
CA PRO A 172 9.75 -13.85 -18.87
C PRO A 172 9.23 -14.01 -17.44
N ALA A 173 8.08 -13.39 -17.14
CA ALA A 173 7.47 -13.41 -15.81
C ALA A 173 6.19 -14.25 -15.76
N ARG A 174 6.08 -15.05 -14.70
CA ARG A 174 4.84 -15.64 -14.22
C ARG A 174 4.32 -14.75 -13.10
N LEU A 175 3.26 -14.00 -13.38
CA LEU A 175 2.67 -13.08 -12.43
C LEU A 175 1.56 -13.81 -11.67
N VAL A 176 1.72 -13.90 -10.36
CA VAL A 176 0.73 -14.47 -9.47
C VAL A 176 0.26 -13.46 -8.43
N GLU A 177 -1.02 -13.52 -8.07
CA GLU A 177 -1.62 -12.58 -7.11
C GLU A 177 -2.44 -13.31 -6.04
N ILE A 178 -2.24 -12.99 -4.76
CA ILE A 178 -3.10 -13.45 -3.66
C ILE A 178 -4.08 -12.33 -3.29
N GLY A 179 -5.33 -12.68 -2.97
CA GLY A 179 -6.40 -11.69 -2.76
C GLY A 179 -6.74 -10.91 -4.04
N SER A 180 -6.76 -11.64 -5.16
CA SER A 180 -6.84 -11.06 -6.52
C SER A 180 -8.18 -10.42 -6.84
N SER A 181 -9.25 -10.73 -6.11
CA SER A 181 -10.61 -10.31 -6.45
C SER A 181 -10.97 -10.74 -7.88
N ALA A 182 -10.87 -9.83 -8.86
CA ALA A 182 -11.13 -10.06 -10.29
C ALA A 182 -9.86 -10.25 -11.13
N GLY A 183 -8.68 -10.29 -10.50
CA GLY A 183 -7.38 -10.41 -11.14
C GLY A 183 -7.05 -9.24 -12.06
N LEU A 184 -7.55 -8.04 -11.78
CA LEU A 184 -7.30 -6.86 -12.63
C LEU A 184 -5.80 -6.52 -12.69
N ALA A 185 -5.07 -6.71 -11.59
CA ALA A 185 -3.64 -6.43 -11.52
C ALA A 185 -2.78 -7.40 -12.34
N LEU A 186 -3.25 -8.63 -12.55
CA LEU A 186 -2.60 -9.63 -13.39
C LEU A 186 -2.45 -9.20 -14.87
N ARG A 187 -3.07 -8.10 -15.27
CA ARG A 187 -3.05 -7.54 -16.64
C ARG A 187 -2.29 -6.22 -16.72
N VAL A 188 -1.39 -5.96 -15.76
CA VAL A 188 -0.63 -4.70 -15.64
C VAL A 188 0.06 -4.29 -16.95
N ASP A 189 0.59 -5.23 -17.71
CA ASP A 189 1.23 -4.96 -19.00
C ASP A 189 0.28 -4.34 -20.02
N GLU A 190 -0.92 -4.89 -20.13
CA GLU A 190 -1.98 -4.45 -21.03
C GLU A 190 -2.63 -3.15 -20.54
N LEU A 191 -2.71 -2.96 -19.21
CA LEU A 191 -3.20 -1.73 -18.60
C LEU A 191 -2.27 -0.53 -18.88
N VAL A 192 -0.96 -0.75 -18.77
CA VAL A 192 0.06 0.25 -19.11
C VAL A 192 0.07 0.52 -20.61
N ALA A 193 0.05 -0.52 -21.45
CA ALA A 193 0.02 -0.36 -22.91
C ALA A 193 -1.20 0.44 -23.41
N ALA A 194 -2.35 0.29 -22.73
CA ALA A 194 -3.56 1.05 -23.02
C ALA A 194 -3.59 2.46 -22.41
N GLY A 195 -2.56 2.89 -21.67
CA GLY A 195 -2.50 4.18 -20.99
C GLY A 195 -3.50 4.33 -19.83
N ILE A 196 -4.03 3.22 -19.31
CA ILE A 196 -5.00 3.23 -18.20
C ILE A 196 -4.29 3.49 -16.87
N VAL A 197 -3.08 2.93 -16.72
CA VAL A 197 -2.27 3.05 -15.51
C VAL A 197 -1.01 3.84 -15.85
N PRO A 198 -0.71 4.94 -15.13
CA PRO A 198 0.54 5.66 -15.32
C PRO A 198 1.70 4.83 -14.78
N THR A 199 2.86 4.94 -15.42
CA THR A 199 4.13 4.35 -14.96
C THR A 199 5.20 5.43 -15.09
N ALA A 200 6.24 5.35 -14.26
CA ALA A 200 7.42 6.19 -14.46
C ALA A 200 8.13 5.90 -15.80
N GLY A 201 7.79 4.80 -16.47
CA GLY A 201 8.25 4.45 -17.82
C GLY A 201 9.76 4.26 -17.90
N ARG A 202 10.39 3.90 -16.78
CA ARG A 202 11.85 3.83 -16.67
C ARG A 202 12.41 2.66 -17.48
N GLU A 203 11.68 1.55 -17.53
CA GLU A 203 12.13 0.27 -18.08
C GLU A 203 11.01 -0.50 -18.80
N ALA A 204 11.39 -1.38 -19.72
CA ALA A 204 10.46 -2.29 -20.38
C ALA A 204 10.12 -3.47 -19.46
N MET A 205 8.83 -3.83 -19.39
CA MET A 205 8.35 -5.01 -18.66
C MET A 205 8.71 -6.32 -19.38
N PRO A 206 8.86 -7.44 -18.65
CA PRO A 206 9.09 -8.75 -19.24
C PRO A 206 7.79 -9.27 -19.88
N PRO A 207 7.87 -10.17 -20.87
CA PRO A 207 6.69 -10.89 -21.34
C PRO A 207 6.02 -11.64 -20.17
N ILE A 208 4.74 -11.42 -19.94
CA ILE A 208 3.96 -12.14 -18.93
C ILE A 208 3.42 -13.44 -19.54
N VAL A 209 4.01 -14.57 -19.16
CA VAL A 209 3.69 -15.91 -19.70
C VAL A 209 2.63 -16.67 -18.91
N GLU A 210 2.38 -16.27 -17.65
CA GLU A 210 1.31 -16.81 -16.81
C GLU A 210 0.67 -15.69 -15.99
N ARG A 211 -0.67 -15.72 -15.90
CA ARG A 211 -1.50 -14.80 -15.11
C ARG A 211 -2.42 -15.63 -14.23
N ARG A 212 -2.05 -15.82 -12.97
CA ARG A 212 -2.80 -16.68 -12.05
C ARG A 212 -3.01 -16.03 -10.69
N GLY A 213 -4.23 -16.00 -10.20
CA GLY A 213 -4.55 -15.45 -8.89
C GLY A 213 -5.36 -16.42 -8.04
N CYS A 214 -5.49 -16.09 -6.76
CA CYS A 214 -6.52 -16.66 -5.91
C CYS A 214 -7.32 -15.58 -5.19
N ASP A 215 -8.56 -15.92 -4.87
CA ASP A 215 -9.41 -15.18 -3.96
C ASP A 215 -10.38 -16.16 -3.28
N ILE A 216 -10.86 -15.86 -2.07
CA ILE A 216 -11.88 -16.68 -1.42
C ILE A 216 -13.28 -16.45 -2.01
N HIS A 217 -13.49 -15.32 -2.69
CA HIS A 217 -14.73 -14.94 -3.36
C HIS A 217 -14.42 -14.25 -4.71
N PRO A 218 -13.86 -14.99 -5.69
CA PRO A 218 -13.41 -14.41 -6.95
C PRO A 218 -14.57 -13.76 -7.71
N VAL A 219 -14.28 -12.62 -8.32
CA VAL A 219 -15.26 -11.85 -9.11
C VAL A 219 -14.94 -12.03 -10.58
N ASP A 220 -15.93 -12.40 -11.40
CA ASP A 220 -15.76 -12.43 -12.86
C ASP A 220 -15.88 -11.01 -13.47
N PRO A 221 -14.76 -10.40 -13.95
CA PRO A 221 -14.79 -9.06 -14.55
C PRO A 221 -15.40 -9.02 -15.97
N ALA A 222 -15.66 -10.16 -16.60
CA ALA A 222 -16.35 -10.25 -17.88
C ALA A 222 -17.88 -10.28 -17.71
N SER A 223 -18.36 -10.76 -16.56
CA SER A 223 -19.79 -10.77 -16.24
C SER A 223 -20.37 -9.37 -16.01
N THR A 224 -21.64 -9.16 -16.36
CA THR A 224 -22.37 -7.93 -16.02
C THR A 224 -22.42 -7.71 -14.52
N ASP A 225 -22.63 -8.77 -13.73
CA ASP A 225 -22.76 -8.69 -12.28
C ASP A 225 -21.45 -8.25 -11.60
N GLY A 226 -20.33 -8.87 -11.96
CA GLY A 226 -19.01 -8.56 -11.42
C GLY A 226 -18.53 -7.17 -11.81
N ARG A 227 -18.78 -6.76 -13.06
CA ARG A 227 -18.52 -5.37 -13.50
C ARG A 227 -19.29 -4.37 -12.66
N LEU A 228 -20.59 -4.58 -12.47
CA LEU A 228 -21.42 -3.70 -11.64
C LEU A 228 -20.97 -3.71 -10.18
N LEU A 229 -20.63 -4.87 -9.62
CA LEU A 229 -20.14 -5.01 -8.25
C LEU A 229 -18.87 -4.20 -8.01
N LEU A 230 -17.83 -4.43 -8.81
CA LEU A 230 -16.55 -3.71 -8.69
C LEU A 230 -16.75 -2.21 -8.85
N THR A 231 -17.60 -1.82 -9.80
CA THR A 231 -17.81 -0.42 -10.16
C THR A 231 -18.63 0.33 -9.12
N SER A 232 -19.63 -0.31 -8.48
CA SER A 232 -20.48 0.33 -7.47
C SER A 232 -19.75 0.69 -6.18
N PHE A 233 -18.57 0.11 -5.94
CA PHE A 233 -17.70 0.46 -4.81
C PHE A 233 -16.74 1.64 -5.12
N VAL A 234 -16.90 2.30 -6.27
CA VAL A 234 -16.21 3.56 -6.59
C VAL A 234 -17.17 4.71 -6.35
N TRP A 235 -16.77 5.70 -5.55
CA TRP A 235 -17.62 6.84 -5.24
C TRP A 235 -17.96 7.63 -6.52
N PRO A 236 -19.20 8.16 -6.62
CA PRO A 236 -19.71 8.72 -7.87
C PRO A 236 -18.95 9.97 -8.33
N ASP A 237 -18.34 10.71 -7.41
CA ASP A 237 -17.57 11.93 -7.69
C ASP A 237 -16.13 11.63 -8.15
N HIS A 238 -15.60 10.43 -7.91
CA HIS A 238 -14.22 10.04 -8.28
C HIS A 238 -14.13 9.58 -9.74
N VAL A 239 -14.43 10.48 -10.67
CA VAL A 239 -14.54 10.18 -12.12
C VAL A 239 -13.28 9.53 -12.69
N GLU A 240 -12.10 10.02 -12.36
CA GLU A 240 -10.82 9.46 -12.86
C GLU A 240 -10.62 7.99 -12.43
N ARG A 241 -10.94 7.68 -11.17
CA ARG A 241 -10.89 6.31 -10.63
C ARG A 241 -11.88 5.41 -11.36
N PHE A 242 -13.06 5.95 -11.65
CA PHE A 242 -14.12 5.27 -12.37
C PHE A 242 -13.72 4.95 -13.82
N GLU A 243 -13.15 5.91 -14.54
CA GLU A 243 -12.66 5.74 -15.90
C GLU A 243 -11.52 4.72 -15.97
N ARG A 244 -10.58 4.77 -15.02
CA ARG A 244 -9.51 3.78 -14.90
C ARG A 244 -10.05 2.37 -14.72
N LEU A 245 -11.00 2.17 -13.81
CA LEU A 245 -11.63 0.86 -13.59
C LEU A 245 -12.40 0.39 -14.82
N ARG A 246 -13.17 1.27 -15.49
CA ARG A 246 -13.86 0.94 -16.75
C ARG A 246 -12.87 0.47 -17.82
N GLY A 247 -11.75 1.17 -17.99
CA GLY A 247 -10.69 0.77 -18.91
C GLY A 247 -10.13 -0.61 -18.56
N ALA A 248 -9.85 -0.86 -17.28
CA ALA A 248 -9.34 -2.14 -16.83
C ALA A 248 -10.33 -3.30 -17.07
N LEU A 249 -11.63 -3.07 -16.87
CA LEU A 249 -12.67 -4.04 -17.19
C LEU A 249 -12.80 -4.31 -18.70
N GLN A 250 -12.45 -3.35 -19.56
CA GLN A 250 -12.38 -3.58 -21.01
C GLN A 250 -11.14 -4.40 -21.40
N VAL A 251 -10.01 -4.22 -20.72
CA VAL A 251 -8.83 -5.07 -20.87
C VAL A 251 -9.13 -6.48 -20.39
N ALA A 252 -9.74 -6.63 -19.21
CA ALA A 252 -10.08 -7.92 -18.62
C ALA A 252 -11.02 -8.78 -19.47
N ALA A 253 -11.89 -8.13 -20.28
CA ALA A 253 -12.76 -8.83 -21.23
C ALA A 253 -12.02 -9.44 -22.43
N ARG A 254 -10.78 -9.01 -22.70
CA ARG A 254 -9.97 -9.45 -23.86
C ARG A 254 -8.77 -10.29 -23.45
N VAL A 255 -8.21 -10.03 -22.28
CA VAL A 255 -6.99 -10.66 -21.78
C VAL A 255 -7.38 -11.59 -20.63
N PRO A 256 -7.28 -12.92 -20.78
CA PRO A 256 -7.66 -13.85 -19.73
C PRO A 256 -6.64 -13.84 -18.58
N ALA A 257 -7.14 -14.06 -17.37
CA ALA A 257 -6.35 -14.39 -16.18
C ALA A 257 -7.15 -15.41 -15.37
N VAL A 258 -6.46 -16.41 -14.81
CA VAL A 258 -7.11 -17.49 -14.05
C VAL A 258 -7.12 -17.09 -12.59
N VAL A 259 -8.29 -16.80 -12.02
CA VAL A 259 -8.45 -16.60 -10.58
C VAL A 259 -9.19 -17.80 -10.00
N VAL A 260 -8.54 -18.55 -9.13
CA VAL A 260 -9.14 -19.72 -8.48
C VAL A 260 -9.78 -19.33 -7.15
N GLU A 261 -10.89 -19.99 -6.80
CA GLU A 261 -11.50 -19.87 -5.48
C GLU A 261 -10.67 -20.68 -4.47
N GLN A 262 -9.74 -20.03 -3.78
CA GLN A 262 -8.76 -20.67 -2.90
C GLN A 262 -8.21 -19.65 -1.88
N ASP A 263 -7.92 -20.10 -0.66
CA ASP A 263 -7.22 -19.28 0.33
C ASP A 263 -5.75 -19.03 -0.07
N ALA A 264 -5.17 -17.95 0.46
CA ALA A 264 -3.82 -17.53 0.10
C ALA A 264 -2.73 -18.52 0.53
N VAL A 265 -2.87 -19.17 1.69
CA VAL A 265 -1.87 -20.12 2.22
C VAL A 265 -1.76 -21.33 1.30
N SER A 266 -2.91 -21.94 0.98
CA SER A 266 -2.97 -23.08 0.06
C SER A 266 -2.45 -22.72 -1.33
N PHE A 267 -2.85 -21.55 -1.86
CA PHE A 267 -2.40 -21.11 -3.17
C PHE A 267 -0.88 -20.92 -3.26
N VAL A 268 -0.27 -20.31 -2.22
CA VAL A 268 1.19 -20.14 -2.15
C VAL A 268 1.90 -21.48 -2.02
N GLY A 269 1.35 -22.42 -1.24
CA GLY A 269 1.87 -23.79 -1.11
C GLY A 269 1.88 -24.60 -2.42
N ASP A 270 1.06 -24.22 -3.40
CA ASP A 270 1.02 -24.84 -4.73
C ASP A 270 2.06 -24.26 -5.71
N LEU A 271 2.71 -23.13 -5.37
CA LEU A 271 3.64 -22.46 -6.26
C LEU A 271 4.95 -23.25 -6.43
N ARG A 272 5.51 -23.21 -7.64
CA ARG A 272 6.77 -23.87 -8.00
C ARG A 272 7.59 -22.93 -8.86
N LEU A 273 8.90 -22.88 -8.65
CA LEU A 273 9.84 -22.22 -9.56
C LEU A 273 9.98 -23.03 -10.85
N ARG A 274 10.17 -22.34 -11.98
CA ARG A 274 10.36 -22.94 -13.30
C ARG A 274 11.64 -22.38 -13.92
N ASP A 275 12.45 -23.24 -14.53
CA ASP A 275 13.68 -22.82 -15.20
C ASP A 275 13.36 -21.92 -16.39
N GLY A 276 14.06 -20.78 -16.48
CA GLY A 276 13.87 -19.77 -17.52
C GLY A 276 12.74 -18.77 -17.27
N GLU A 277 12.11 -18.75 -16.10
CA GLU A 277 10.96 -17.89 -15.78
C GLU A 277 11.09 -17.26 -14.38
N ALA A 278 10.79 -15.97 -14.26
CA ALA A 278 10.63 -15.31 -12.96
C ALA A 278 9.25 -15.59 -12.38
N LEU A 279 9.18 -16.03 -11.12
CA LEU A 279 7.93 -16.07 -10.36
C LEU A 279 7.78 -14.75 -9.59
N VAL A 280 6.77 -13.96 -9.94
CA VAL A 280 6.47 -12.69 -9.26
C VAL A 280 5.15 -12.85 -8.51
N LEU A 281 5.21 -12.91 -7.18
CA LEU A 281 4.03 -12.88 -6.32
C LEU A 281 3.71 -11.45 -5.92
N TRP A 282 2.51 -10.99 -6.25
CA TRP A 282 1.99 -9.67 -5.95
C TRP A 282 0.82 -9.73 -4.97
N HIS A 283 0.70 -8.73 -4.11
CA HIS A 283 -0.56 -8.43 -3.44
C HIS A 283 -0.67 -6.97 -3.03
N SER A 284 -1.90 -6.48 -2.89
CA SER A 284 -2.15 -5.13 -2.39
C SER A 284 -3.38 -5.04 -1.50
N ALA A 285 -3.25 -4.34 -0.37
CA ALA A 285 -4.28 -4.16 0.65
C ALA A 285 -4.93 -5.45 1.18
N MET A 286 -4.31 -6.62 1.00
CA MET A 286 -4.90 -7.89 1.43
C MET A 286 -4.24 -8.48 2.68
N TRP A 287 -2.99 -8.10 2.95
CA TRP A 287 -2.17 -8.63 4.05
C TRP A 287 -2.75 -8.30 5.43
N MET A 288 -3.47 -7.19 5.51
CA MET A 288 -4.21 -6.79 6.70
C MET A 288 -5.42 -7.68 7.03
N TYR A 289 -5.92 -8.45 6.07
CA TYR A 289 -7.05 -9.37 6.28
C TYR A 289 -6.63 -10.76 6.74
N LEU A 290 -5.35 -11.09 6.60
CA LEU A 290 -4.82 -12.39 7.01
C LEU A 290 -4.56 -12.42 8.53
N PRO A 291 -4.95 -13.50 9.21
CA PRO A 291 -4.47 -13.81 10.55
C PRO A 291 -2.94 -13.86 10.62
N PRO A 292 -2.33 -13.54 11.78
CA PRO A 292 -0.87 -13.62 11.95
C PRO A 292 -0.25 -14.95 11.54
N GLU A 293 -0.92 -16.07 11.81
CA GLU A 293 -0.50 -17.43 11.48
C GLU A 293 -0.45 -17.67 9.96
N ASP A 294 -1.43 -17.14 9.21
CA ASP A 294 -1.49 -17.28 7.76
C ASP A 294 -0.39 -16.46 7.09
N ARG A 295 -0.13 -15.24 7.60
CA ARG A 295 1.01 -14.42 7.15
C ARG A 295 2.33 -15.16 7.36
N ALA A 296 2.54 -15.72 8.56
CA ALA A 296 3.74 -16.47 8.88
C ALA A 296 3.90 -17.73 8.02
N ALA A 297 2.80 -18.43 7.69
CA ALA A 297 2.82 -19.58 6.81
C ALA A 297 3.22 -19.21 5.36
N ILE A 298 2.69 -18.10 4.84
CA ILE A 298 3.06 -17.58 3.51
C ILE A 298 4.55 -17.18 3.50
N ASP A 299 5.02 -16.41 4.49
CA ASP A 299 6.42 -15.99 4.58
C ASP A 299 7.39 -17.18 4.66
N ALA A 300 7.02 -18.21 5.43
CA ALA A 300 7.81 -19.45 5.54
C ALA A 300 7.89 -20.19 4.20
N GLU A 301 6.78 -20.29 3.47
CA GLU A 301 6.74 -20.96 2.17
C GLU A 301 7.51 -20.18 1.09
N LEU A 302 7.41 -18.86 1.08
CA LEU A 302 8.21 -18.00 0.20
C LEU A 302 9.70 -18.14 0.49
N THR A 303 10.10 -18.18 1.77
CA THR A 303 11.49 -18.43 2.18
C THR A 303 11.97 -19.80 1.70
N ARG A 304 11.14 -20.84 1.86
CA ARG A 304 11.45 -22.21 1.41
C ARG A 304 11.62 -22.29 -0.11
N LEU A 305 10.76 -21.63 -0.88
CA LEU A 305 10.88 -21.55 -2.35
C LEU A 305 12.12 -20.75 -2.75
N GLY A 306 12.33 -19.58 -2.13
CA GLY A 306 13.45 -18.67 -2.38
C GLY A 306 14.81 -19.31 -2.17
N ALA A 307 14.94 -20.23 -1.21
CA ALA A 307 16.18 -21.00 -0.98
C ALA A 307 16.63 -21.85 -2.19
N SER A 308 15.72 -22.15 -3.12
CA SER A 308 16.01 -22.87 -4.37
C SER A 308 16.05 -21.97 -5.62
N ALA A 309 15.84 -20.66 -5.46
CA ALA A 309 15.81 -19.72 -6.57
C ALA A 309 17.20 -19.49 -7.15
N THR A 310 17.25 -19.21 -8.45
CA THR A 310 18.48 -18.94 -9.20
C THR A 310 18.25 -17.76 -10.13
N ALA A 311 19.31 -17.24 -10.76
CA ALA A 311 19.16 -16.20 -11.77
C ALA A 311 18.31 -16.64 -13.00
N ARG A 312 18.13 -17.95 -13.22
CA ARG A 312 17.26 -18.48 -14.29
C ARG A 312 15.84 -18.77 -13.82
N SER A 313 15.60 -18.82 -12.51
CA SER A 313 14.29 -19.10 -11.92
C SER A 313 14.08 -18.24 -10.66
N PRO A 314 14.12 -16.90 -10.79
CA PRO A 314 14.06 -16.02 -9.63
C PRO A 314 12.66 -15.97 -9.02
N LEU A 315 12.59 -15.69 -7.73
CA LEU A 315 11.36 -15.42 -6.99
C LEU A 315 11.38 -13.96 -6.53
N VAL A 316 10.30 -13.23 -6.79
CA VAL A 316 10.11 -11.87 -6.28
C VAL A 316 8.75 -11.78 -5.62
N HIS A 317 8.74 -11.35 -4.36
CA HIS A 317 7.53 -11.05 -3.60
C HIS A 317 7.38 -9.53 -3.51
N VAL A 318 6.26 -9.03 -4.00
CA VAL A 318 5.94 -7.61 -4.06
C VAL A 318 4.66 -7.35 -3.28
N ALA A 319 4.78 -6.54 -2.23
CA ALA A 319 3.70 -6.21 -1.32
C ALA A 319 3.43 -4.70 -1.35
N LEU A 320 2.21 -4.29 -1.69
CA LEU A 320 1.75 -2.91 -1.55
C LEU A 320 0.67 -2.82 -0.47
N GLU A 321 1.11 -2.61 0.76
CA GLU A 321 0.25 -2.78 1.94
C GLU A 321 0.23 -1.52 2.81
N PRO A 322 -0.91 -1.19 3.44
CA PRO A 322 -1.03 -0.02 4.28
C PRO A 322 -0.18 -0.18 5.54
N VAL A 323 0.47 0.90 5.97
CA VAL A 323 1.21 0.97 7.23
C VAL A 323 0.64 2.10 8.07
N SER A 324 0.32 1.83 9.33
CA SER A 324 -0.03 2.88 10.29
C SER A 324 1.25 3.44 10.90
N GLU A 325 1.73 4.57 10.36
CA GLU A 325 2.94 5.23 10.89
C GLU A 325 2.63 6.07 12.14
N LEU A 326 1.45 6.70 12.19
CA LEU A 326 1.00 7.50 13.32
C LEU A 326 -0.53 7.37 13.52
N PRO A 327 -1.03 7.43 14.76
CA PRO A 327 -2.48 7.43 15.03
C PRO A 327 -3.17 8.64 14.39
N GLY A 328 -4.16 8.41 13.53
CA GLY A 328 -4.98 9.47 12.94
C GLY A 328 -4.49 10.05 11.60
N GLU A 329 -3.36 9.58 11.07
CA GLU A 329 -2.88 9.95 9.74
C GLU A 329 -3.45 9.06 8.62
N GLN A 330 -3.47 9.60 7.40
CA GLN A 330 -3.91 8.89 6.21
C GLN A 330 -2.95 7.71 5.94
N HIS A 331 -3.49 6.53 5.64
CA HIS A 331 -2.65 5.35 5.47
C HIS A 331 -1.79 5.51 4.21
N VAL A 332 -0.48 5.58 4.41
CA VAL A 332 0.49 5.46 3.34
C VAL A 332 0.68 3.97 3.05
N PHE A 333 0.64 3.61 1.77
CA PHE A 333 0.88 2.24 1.33
C PHE A 333 2.37 2.10 1.06
N HIS A 334 3.01 1.15 1.74
CA HIS A 334 4.42 0.85 1.51
C HIS A 334 4.55 -0.19 0.42
N LEU A 335 5.33 0.13 -0.60
CA LEU A 335 5.80 -0.81 -1.61
C LEU A 335 7.04 -1.51 -1.06
N ARG A 336 6.88 -2.79 -0.77
CA ARG A 336 7.90 -3.66 -0.22
C ARG A 336 8.24 -4.77 -1.20
N VAL A 337 9.53 -5.07 -1.31
CA VAL A 337 10.04 -6.13 -2.18
C VAL A 337 10.97 -7.04 -1.41
N THR A 338 10.79 -8.34 -1.63
CA THR A 338 11.72 -9.40 -1.23
C THR A 338 12.07 -10.19 -2.48
N ALA A 339 13.35 -10.48 -2.69
CA ALA A 339 13.81 -11.16 -3.90
C ALA A 339 14.76 -12.32 -3.59
N TRP A 340 14.75 -13.34 -4.45
CA TRP A 340 15.72 -14.41 -4.49
C TRP A 340 16.06 -14.78 -5.94
N PRO A 341 17.34 -14.79 -6.35
CA PRO A 341 18.48 -14.19 -5.65
C PRO A 341 18.32 -12.66 -5.56
N GLU A 342 19.38 -11.93 -5.21
CA GLU A 342 19.36 -10.47 -5.11
C GLU A 342 18.81 -9.79 -6.38
N CYS A 343 18.06 -8.70 -6.17
CA CYS A 343 17.49 -7.87 -7.24
C CYS A 343 17.82 -6.41 -6.98
N ASP A 344 18.61 -5.79 -7.86
CA ASP A 344 19.21 -4.48 -7.61
C ASP A 344 19.92 -4.47 -6.23
N ASP A 345 19.49 -3.59 -5.33
CA ASP A 345 20.00 -3.43 -3.97
C ASP A 345 19.14 -4.17 -2.91
N VAL A 346 18.29 -5.12 -3.32
CA VAL A 346 17.49 -5.95 -2.40
C VAL A 346 18.26 -7.25 -2.12
N PRO A 347 18.80 -7.45 -0.90
CA PRO A 347 19.51 -8.68 -0.57
C PRO A 347 18.59 -9.91 -0.63
N PRO A 348 19.15 -11.12 -0.86
CA PRO A 348 18.34 -12.33 -0.96
C PRO A 348 17.54 -12.58 0.33
N GLY A 349 16.22 -12.64 0.20
CA GLY A 349 15.31 -12.91 1.32
C GLY A 349 15.13 -11.80 2.33
N VAL A 350 15.64 -10.60 2.07
CA VAL A 350 15.42 -9.43 2.91
C VAL A 350 14.31 -8.57 2.30
N THR A 351 13.30 -8.22 3.09
CA THR A 351 12.20 -7.36 2.67
C THR A 351 12.56 -5.89 2.84
N VAL A 352 12.67 -5.17 1.72
CA VAL A 352 13.04 -3.75 1.69
C VAL A 352 11.85 -2.90 1.25
N THR A 353 11.62 -1.77 1.93
CA THR A 353 10.69 -0.73 1.45
C THR A 353 11.39 0.11 0.39
N ILE A 354 10.82 0.13 -0.81
CA ILE A 354 11.44 0.78 -1.99
C ILE A 354 10.58 1.92 -2.57
N GLY A 355 9.40 2.14 -2.00
CA GLY A 355 8.52 3.24 -2.39
C GLY A 355 7.26 3.28 -1.55
N ARG A 356 6.47 4.33 -1.75
CA ARG A 356 5.27 4.64 -0.99
C ARG A 356 4.21 5.20 -1.94
N THR A 357 2.94 4.92 -1.68
CA THR A 357 1.83 5.44 -2.48
C THR A 357 0.70 5.91 -1.58
N PRO A 358 -0.16 6.84 -2.04
CA PRO A 358 -1.48 7.00 -1.45
C PRO A 358 -2.32 5.71 -1.65
N PRO A 359 -3.49 5.58 -1.00
CA PRO A 359 -4.36 4.41 -1.15
C PRO A 359 -4.79 4.08 -2.58
N SER A 360 -4.83 5.08 -3.46
CA SER A 360 -5.11 4.96 -4.90
C SER A 360 -3.97 4.29 -5.70
N GLY A 361 -2.78 4.16 -5.11
CA GLY A 361 -1.59 3.63 -5.78
C GLY A 361 -0.81 4.65 -6.62
N VAL A 362 -1.33 5.86 -6.81
CA VAL A 362 -0.74 6.89 -7.68
C VAL A 362 -0.84 8.29 -7.06
N PRO A 363 0.21 9.14 -7.16
CA PRO A 363 1.53 8.83 -7.72
C PRO A 363 2.34 7.89 -6.83
N VAL A 364 3.34 7.22 -7.41
CA VAL A 364 4.32 6.44 -6.64
C VAL A 364 5.45 7.37 -6.22
N ASP A 365 5.65 7.49 -4.91
CA ASP A 365 6.83 8.09 -4.33
C ASP A 365 7.91 7.02 -4.21
N TRP A 366 8.99 7.18 -4.97
CA TRP A 366 10.14 6.27 -4.92
C TRP A 366 11.15 6.70 -3.86
N SER A 367 10.74 7.44 -2.82
CA SER A 367 11.61 7.72 -1.70
C SER A 367 11.92 6.44 -0.91
N VAL A 368 13.20 6.13 -0.76
CA VAL A 368 13.70 4.98 0.00
C VAL A 368 14.15 5.49 1.36
N PRO A 369 13.53 5.04 2.47
CA PRO A 369 13.88 5.50 3.81
C PRO A 369 15.25 4.96 4.21
N CYS A 370 16.12 5.88 4.59
CA CYS A 370 17.47 5.59 5.09
C CYS A 370 17.69 6.31 6.42
N VAL A 371 18.69 5.87 7.17
CA VAL A 371 19.13 6.51 8.40
C VAL A 371 20.63 6.76 8.37
N GLY A 372 21.07 7.71 9.17
CA GLY A 372 22.48 7.88 9.52
C GLY A 372 22.65 8.18 11.00
N ALA A 373 23.80 7.84 11.55
CA ALA A 373 24.14 8.05 12.95
C ALA A 373 25.17 9.17 13.09
N ILE A 374 24.79 10.25 13.77
CA ILE A 374 25.69 11.31 14.21
C ILE A 374 26.15 10.94 15.62
N VAL A 375 27.37 10.42 15.72
CA VAL A 375 27.95 9.94 16.98
C VAL A 375 29.22 10.73 17.24
N HIS A 376 29.33 11.31 18.43
CA HIS A 376 30.55 11.96 18.91
C HIS A 376 31.14 11.17 20.07
N ASP A 377 32.46 11.06 20.13
CA ASP A 377 33.17 10.52 21.29
C ASP A 377 33.31 11.57 22.42
N ALA A 378 34.01 11.21 23.49
CA ALA A 378 34.21 12.08 24.65
C ALA A 378 35.07 13.32 24.31
N GLU A 379 35.92 13.22 23.30
CA GLU A 379 36.75 14.30 22.77
C GLU A 379 36.03 15.16 21.73
N GLY A 380 34.77 14.84 21.39
CA GLY A 380 33.96 15.56 20.41
C GLY A 380 34.29 15.22 18.96
N ARG A 381 35.08 14.18 18.68
CA ARG A 381 35.35 13.70 17.31
C ARG A 381 34.13 12.96 16.78
N LEU A 382 33.85 13.10 15.48
CA LEU A 382 32.70 12.48 14.80
C LEU A 382 33.08 11.08 14.31
N LEU A 383 32.18 10.11 14.47
CA LEU A 383 32.28 8.78 13.86
C LEU A 383 31.98 8.87 12.35
N VAL A 384 32.91 8.39 11.53
CA VAL A 384 32.71 8.29 10.08
C VAL A 384 33.18 6.95 9.56
N ILE A 385 32.52 6.48 8.50
CA ILE A 385 32.87 5.26 7.76
C ILE A 385 33.28 5.60 6.34
N LYS A 386 34.19 4.81 5.78
CA LYS A 386 34.58 4.86 4.38
C LYS A 386 33.82 3.80 3.61
N ARG A 387 32.97 4.21 2.67
CA ARG A 387 32.10 3.30 1.91
C ARG A 387 32.92 2.36 1.04
N GLY A 388 32.75 1.05 1.18
CA GLY A 388 33.38 0.01 0.36
C GLY A 388 32.59 -0.36 -0.89
N ARG A 389 31.30 -0.03 -0.95
CA ARG A 389 30.40 -0.28 -2.10
C ARG A 389 29.92 1.00 -2.78
N ALA A 390 29.44 0.86 -4.02
CA ALA A 390 28.72 1.92 -4.72
C ALA A 390 27.32 2.13 -4.10
N PRO A 391 26.71 3.33 -4.16
CA PRO A 391 27.29 4.57 -4.66
C PRO A 391 28.36 5.13 -3.71
N ALA A 392 29.21 6.03 -4.23
CA ALA A 392 30.20 6.77 -3.45
C ALA A 392 31.31 5.92 -2.79
N ARG A 393 31.65 4.77 -3.37
CA ARG A 393 32.81 3.96 -2.95
C ARG A 393 34.07 4.82 -2.75
N GLY A 394 34.75 4.65 -1.63
CA GLY A 394 35.95 5.37 -1.23
C GLY A 394 35.71 6.73 -0.56
N ARG A 395 34.45 7.21 -0.50
CA ARG A 395 34.09 8.44 0.22
C ARG A 395 33.74 8.17 1.68
N TRP A 396 33.88 9.21 2.50
CA TRP A 396 33.56 9.18 3.93
C TRP A 396 32.14 9.68 4.18
N SER A 397 31.38 8.95 5.02
CA SER A 397 30.00 9.24 5.40
C SER A 397 29.78 9.00 6.89
N LEU A 398 28.61 9.42 7.39
CA LEU A 398 28.06 8.88 8.63
C LEU A 398 27.75 7.38 8.43
N PRO A 399 27.91 6.54 9.47
CA PRO A 399 27.41 5.18 9.42
C PRO A 399 25.88 5.17 9.31
N GLY A 400 25.34 4.26 8.51
CA GLY A 400 23.91 4.24 8.20
C GLY A 400 23.56 3.57 6.88
N GLY A 401 22.29 3.20 6.76
CA GLY A 401 21.77 2.50 5.61
C GLY A 401 20.25 2.52 5.55
N ARG A 402 19.68 1.58 4.81
CA ARG A 402 18.24 1.53 4.55
C ARG A 402 17.49 1.04 5.78
N VAL A 403 16.27 1.53 5.96
CA VAL A 403 15.37 1.01 6.99
C VAL A 403 14.73 -0.29 6.49
N HIS A 404 14.83 -1.36 7.26
CA HIS A 404 14.20 -2.63 6.94
C HIS A 404 12.69 -2.61 7.22
N THR A 405 11.97 -3.53 6.58
CA THR A 405 10.52 -3.63 6.78
C THR A 405 10.19 -3.95 8.24
N GLY A 406 9.31 -3.14 8.85
CA GLY A 406 8.89 -3.32 10.24
C GLY A 406 9.91 -2.83 11.27
N GLU A 407 11.07 -2.36 10.81
CA GLU A 407 12.11 -1.76 11.62
C GLU A 407 11.77 -0.29 11.91
N SER A 408 11.94 0.16 13.16
CA SER A 408 11.85 1.58 13.46
C SER A 408 13.12 2.31 12.99
N PHE A 409 13.04 3.60 12.67
CA PHE A 409 14.24 4.38 12.32
C PHE A 409 15.35 4.28 13.39
N ARG A 410 14.97 4.15 14.67
CA ARG A 410 15.94 4.02 15.77
C ARG A 410 16.61 2.66 15.76
N ASP A 411 15.86 1.59 15.52
CA ASP A 411 16.42 0.24 15.41
C ASP A 411 17.37 0.14 14.22
N ALA A 412 17.01 0.75 13.08
CA ALA A 412 17.88 0.85 11.91
C ALA A 412 19.22 1.53 12.24
N VAL A 413 19.20 2.65 12.97
CA VAL A 413 20.44 3.34 13.40
C VAL A 413 21.32 2.42 14.25
N VAL A 414 20.72 1.67 15.17
CA VAL A 414 21.45 0.73 16.04
C VAL A 414 22.08 -0.40 15.22
N ARG A 415 21.31 -1.00 14.30
CA ARG A 415 21.75 -2.10 13.44
C ARG A 415 22.90 -1.67 12.53
N GLU A 416 22.68 -0.63 11.73
CA GLU A 416 23.66 -0.14 10.75
C GLU A 416 24.97 0.27 11.42
N THR A 417 24.90 1.03 12.53
CA THR A 417 26.12 1.44 13.24
C THR A 417 26.90 0.24 13.77
N LEU A 418 26.20 -0.78 14.29
CA LEU A 418 26.84 -2.00 14.78
C LEU A 418 27.47 -2.81 13.65
N GLU A 419 26.79 -2.94 12.51
CA GLU A 419 27.25 -3.70 11.34
C GLU A 419 28.49 -3.06 10.70
N GLU A 420 28.50 -1.74 10.51
CA GLU A 420 29.58 -1.02 9.82
C GLU A 420 30.78 -0.66 10.71
N THR A 421 30.58 -0.53 12.03
CA THR A 421 31.61 0.00 12.95
C THR A 421 31.91 -0.88 14.16
N GLY A 422 31.10 -1.91 14.41
CA GLY A 422 31.16 -2.71 15.62
C GLY A 422 30.68 -2.00 16.90
N LEU A 423 30.33 -0.71 16.83
CA LEU A 423 29.89 0.07 17.98
C LEU A 423 28.40 -0.06 18.25
N ARG A 424 28.05 -0.23 19.52
CA ARG A 424 26.66 -0.15 19.98
C ARG A 424 26.33 1.29 20.34
N VAL A 425 25.21 1.78 19.83
CA VAL A 425 24.75 3.15 20.08
C VAL A 425 23.33 3.18 20.62
N HIS A 426 23.00 4.26 21.32
CA HIS A 426 21.65 4.59 21.75
C HIS A 426 21.18 5.85 21.00
N PRO A 427 20.25 5.74 20.04
CA PRO A 427 19.71 6.89 19.34
C PRO A 427 18.95 7.81 20.31
N VAL A 428 19.29 9.09 20.33
CA VAL A 428 18.68 10.10 21.22
C VAL A 428 17.53 10.80 20.52
N ARG A 429 17.82 11.50 19.41
CA ARG A 429 16.83 12.28 18.65
C ARG A 429 17.23 12.41 17.18
N MET A 430 16.25 12.56 16.30
CA MET A 430 16.49 12.98 14.92
C MET A 430 17.01 14.42 14.93
N ILE A 431 18.07 14.68 14.15
CA ILE A 431 18.73 15.98 14.02
C ILE A 431 18.28 16.67 12.73
N GLY A 432 18.25 15.93 11.63
CA GLY A 432 17.86 16.46 10.33
C GLY A 432 17.63 15.35 9.32
N SER A 433 17.27 15.76 8.11
CA SER A 433 17.10 14.85 6.99
C SER A 433 17.65 15.45 5.71
N VAL A 434 18.11 14.58 4.82
CA VAL A 434 18.58 14.96 3.50
C VAL A 434 18.03 14.00 2.44
N GLU A 435 17.61 14.57 1.32
CA GLU A 435 17.29 13.80 0.13
C GLU A 435 18.54 13.62 -0.73
N ARG A 436 18.76 12.40 -1.22
CA ARG A 436 19.87 12.07 -2.13
C ARG A 436 19.37 11.21 -3.27
N THR A 437 19.81 11.47 -4.50
CA THR A 437 19.46 10.61 -5.63
C THR A 437 20.18 9.26 -5.50
N ALA A 438 19.41 8.18 -5.50
CA ALA A 438 19.88 6.81 -5.50
C ALA A 438 20.36 6.39 -6.91
N PRO A 439 21.18 5.32 -7.03
CA PRO A 439 21.70 4.85 -8.33
C PRO A 439 20.60 4.49 -9.34
N ASP A 440 19.46 3.99 -8.87
CA ASP A 440 18.30 3.63 -9.69
C ASP A 440 17.38 4.83 -10.03
N GLY A 441 17.82 6.05 -9.72
CA GLY A 441 17.06 7.29 -9.90
C GLY A 441 15.91 7.47 -8.93
N SER A 442 15.82 6.64 -7.88
CA SER A 442 14.95 6.88 -6.73
C SER A 442 15.59 7.93 -5.79
N THR A 443 14.90 8.33 -4.72
CA THR A 443 15.41 9.33 -3.76
C THR A 443 15.63 8.66 -2.41
N TYR A 444 16.85 8.61 -1.89
CA TYR A 444 17.07 8.28 -0.48
C TYR A 444 16.58 9.43 0.39
N ASP A 445 15.58 9.19 1.24
CA ASP A 445 15.20 10.06 2.37
C ASP A 445 16.03 9.63 3.59
N ILE A 446 17.20 10.25 3.77
CA ILE A 446 18.13 9.91 4.85
C ILE A 446 17.78 10.74 6.08
N ARG A 447 17.42 10.09 7.18
CA ARG A 447 17.13 10.72 8.47
C ARG A 447 18.28 10.50 9.43
N ASP A 448 18.96 11.56 9.79
CA ASP A 448 20.15 11.49 10.65
C ASP A 448 19.78 11.67 12.13
N PHE A 449 20.20 10.72 12.95
CA PHE A 449 19.95 10.70 14.38
C PHE A 449 21.23 10.97 15.16
N ALA A 450 21.14 11.85 16.16
CA ALA A 450 22.16 11.91 17.20
C ALA A 450 22.06 10.64 18.03
N ALA A 451 23.19 9.97 18.23
CA ALA A 451 23.27 8.77 19.05
C ALA A 451 24.50 8.80 19.96
N THR A 452 24.41 8.13 21.11
CA THR A 452 25.50 8.03 22.09
C THR A 452 26.03 6.61 22.12
N VAL A 453 27.36 6.44 22.16
CA VAL A 453 27.98 5.12 22.31
C VAL A 453 27.58 4.49 23.65
N VAL A 454 27.18 3.21 23.62
CA VAL A 454 26.78 2.43 24.82
C VAL A 454 28.01 1.84 25.50
N ASP A 455 28.88 1.20 24.71
CA ASP A 455 30.10 0.55 25.16
C ASP A 455 31.29 1.23 24.48
N GLY A 456 32.19 1.85 25.25
CA GLY A 456 33.35 2.56 24.69
C GLY A 456 34.29 1.65 23.89
N GLY A 457 35.04 2.22 22.96
CA GLY A 457 35.98 1.48 22.10
C GLY A 457 36.32 2.23 20.82
N ASP A 458 37.30 1.70 20.08
CA ASP A 458 37.61 2.19 18.74
C ASP A 458 36.72 1.49 17.70
N PRO A 459 36.17 2.23 16.72
CA PRO A 459 35.39 1.64 15.65
C PRO A 459 36.26 0.71 14.81
N VAL A 460 35.67 -0.40 14.38
CA VAL A 460 36.27 -1.37 13.49
C VAL A 460 35.37 -1.53 12.29
N ALA A 461 35.91 -1.29 11.10
CA ALA A 461 35.14 -1.41 9.87
C ALA A 461 34.55 -2.82 9.70
N GLY A 462 33.27 -2.89 9.38
CA GLY A 462 32.51 -4.11 9.14
C GLY A 462 31.59 -4.01 7.92
N ASP A 463 31.06 -5.16 7.51
CA ASP A 463 30.19 -5.35 6.34
C ASP A 463 30.68 -4.68 5.05
N ASP A 464 30.12 -3.53 4.70
CA ASP A 464 30.44 -2.79 3.48
C ASP A 464 31.25 -1.51 3.72
N ALA A 465 31.74 -1.29 4.94
CA ALA A 465 32.72 -0.26 5.26
C ALA A 465 34.16 -0.76 5.03
N ASP A 466 34.94 0.00 4.24
CA ASP A 466 36.39 -0.25 4.04
C ASP A 466 37.24 0.25 5.22
N ASP A 467 36.73 1.22 5.98
CA ASP A 467 37.41 1.86 7.11
C ASP A 467 36.37 2.54 8.03
N ALA A 468 36.66 2.67 9.32
CA ALA A 468 35.80 3.33 10.30
C ALA A 468 36.66 4.01 11.37
N ARG A 469 36.42 5.30 11.66
CA ARG A 469 37.27 6.05 12.61
C ARG A 469 36.60 7.30 13.18
N TRP A 470 37.13 7.75 14.31
CA TRP A 470 36.84 9.04 14.93
C TRP A 470 37.65 10.16 14.25
N VAL A 471 36.99 11.22 13.79
CA VAL A 471 37.66 12.35 13.10
C VAL A 471 37.32 13.69 13.74
N GLY A 472 38.33 14.54 13.93
CA GLY A 472 38.13 15.93 14.34
C GLY A 472 37.74 16.83 13.17
N LEU A 473 37.39 18.10 13.44
CA LEU A 473 36.88 19.04 12.42
C LEU A 473 37.86 19.23 11.25
N ALA A 474 39.13 19.49 11.53
CA ALA A 474 40.14 19.72 10.49
C ALA A 474 40.38 18.49 9.61
N GLU A 475 40.35 17.29 10.21
CA GLU A 475 40.48 16.04 9.47
C GLU A 475 39.24 15.76 8.62
N LEU A 476 38.04 15.98 9.17
CA LEU A 476 36.78 15.81 8.44
C LEU A 476 36.75 16.67 7.17
N HIS A 477 37.21 17.92 7.23
CA HIS A 477 37.34 18.80 6.06
C HIS A 477 38.39 18.33 5.03
N ALA A 478 39.40 17.58 5.47
CA ALA A 478 40.43 17.04 4.57
C ALA A 478 40.00 15.73 3.88
N LEU A 479 38.94 15.08 4.35
CA LEU A 479 38.47 13.83 3.80
C LEU A 479 37.62 14.02 2.53
N PRO A 480 37.69 13.10 1.56
CA PRO A 480 36.74 13.06 0.45
C PRO A 480 35.38 12.58 0.96
N THR A 481 34.56 13.49 1.48
CA THR A 481 33.24 13.17 2.03
C THR A 481 32.19 12.95 0.94
N SER A 482 31.12 12.25 1.31
CA SER A 482 29.92 12.13 0.48
C SER A 482 29.35 13.54 0.18
N PRO A 483 28.87 13.81 -1.05
CA PRO A 483 28.38 15.14 -1.43
C PRO A 483 27.33 15.70 -0.45
N GLY A 484 27.52 16.94 -0.02
CA GLY A 484 26.63 17.66 0.88
C GLY A 484 26.64 17.21 2.34
N LEU A 485 27.53 16.29 2.74
CA LEU A 485 27.65 15.85 4.14
C LEU A 485 28.06 17.00 5.06
N LEU A 486 29.12 17.72 4.69
CA LEU A 486 29.63 18.84 5.49
C LEU A 486 28.57 19.94 5.64
N ASP A 487 27.94 20.34 4.54
CA ASP A 487 26.89 21.36 4.53
C ASP A 487 25.71 20.96 5.43
N ALA A 488 25.30 19.69 5.39
CA ALA A 488 24.23 19.16 6.24
C ALA A 488 24.61 19.23 7.73
N LEU A 489 25.78 18.68 8.10
CA LEU A 489 26.29 18.71 9.47
C LEU A 489 26.46 20.14 10.00
N GLU A 490 26.94 21.07 9.18
CA GLU A 490 27.05 22.48 9.53
C GLU A 490 25.69 23.11 9.81
N SER A 491 24.72 22.91 8.90
CA SER A 491 23.37 23.44 9.05
C SER A 491 22.64 22.93 10.30
N TRP A 492 23.00 21.73 10.77
CA TRP A 492 22.44 21.10 11.95
C TRP A 492 23.20 21.40 13.24
N GLY A 493 24.33 22.12 13.15
CA GLY A 493 25.22 22.33 14.30
C GLY A 493 25.80 21.02 14.86
N ALA A 494 26.06 20.07 13.97
CA ALA A 494 26.49 18.70 14.30
C ALA A 494 27.95 18.40 13.88
N LEU A 495 28.71 19.42 13.49
CA LEU A 495 30.15 19.29 13.23
C LEU A 495 30.93 19.07 14.54
N PRO A 496 32.08 18.37 14.50
CA PRO A 496 33.01 18.36 15.61
C PRO A 496 33.39 19.79 16.05
N PRO A 497 33.65 20.02 17.34
CA PRO A 497 34.10 21.32 17.81
C PRO A 497 35.45 21.68 17.19
N ALA A 498 35.68 22.98 17.00
CA ALA A 498 37.01 23.49 16.67
C ALA A 498 37.98 23.19 17.83
N PRO A 499 39.26 22.90 17.53
CA PRO A 499 40.27 22.54 18.52
C PRO A 499 40.58 23.65 19.53
#